data_AF-A0A0B2QZT2-F1
#
_entry.id   AF-A0A0B2QZT2-F1
#
_cell.length_a   1.000
_cell.length_b   1.000
_cell.length_c   1.000
_cell.angle_alpha   90.00
_cell.angle_beta   90.00
_cell.angle_gamma   90.00
#
_symmetry.space_group_name_H-M   'P 1'
#
loop_
_entity.id
_entity.type
_entity.pdbx_description
1 polymer ?
#
loop_
_entity_poly.entity_id
_entity_poly.type
_entity_poly.pdbx_seq_one_letter_code
_entity_poly.pdbx_strand_id
1 'polypeptide(L)'
;LVLATFDKVDLVPWDLISRWIHCIKLCSQIHFSCSHIYREGNLCADRLANYGIDHRVELIRWDHLPLFVRDSFARNHCGLPFFRFS
;
A
#
# COMPACT_ATOMS: atom_id res chain seq x y z
N LEU A 1 -10.12 -7.71 -5.17
CA LEU A 1 -11.10 -6.91 -4.40
C LEU A 1 -10.86 -5.42 -4.60
N VAL A 2 -9.68 -4.88 -4.24
CA VAL A 2 -9.38 -3.43 -4.37
C VAL A 2 -9.40 -2.91 -5.81
N LEU A 3 -8.94 -3.69 -6.81
CA LEU A 3 -9.02 -3.22 -8.20
C LEU A 3 -10.47 -3.00 -8.66
N ALA A 4 -11.40 -3.85 -8.22
CA ALA A 4 -12.81 -3.76 -8.60
C ALA A 4 -13.50 -2.53 -8.00
N THR A 5 -12.97 -1.94 -6.92
CA THR A 5 -13.57 -0.75 -6.30
C THR A 5 -13.34 0.52 -7.14
N PHE A 6 -12.38 0.49 -8.08
CA PHE A 6 -12.19 1.59 -9.05
C PHE A 6 -13.33 1.67 -10.05
N ASP A 7 -13.93 0.54 -10.42
CA ASP A 7 -15.08 0.49 -11.33
C ASP A 7 -16.43 0.51 -10.58
N LYS A 8 -16.47 -0.06 -9.37
CA LYS A 8 -17.69 -0.23 -8.57
C LYS A 8 -17.51 0.35 -7.17
N VAL A 9 -17.94 1.60 -6.99
CA VAL A 9 -17.85 2.30 -5.69
C VAL A 9 -18.64 1.60 -4.57
N ASP A 10 -19.69 0.85 -4.90
CA ASP A 10 -20.52 0.11 -3.94
C ASP A 10 -19.76 -1.00 -3.19
N LEU A 11 -18.58 -1.40 -3.70
CA LEU A 11 -17.70 -2.35 -3.03
C LEU A 11 -16.82 -1.70 -1.96
N VAL A 12 -16.83 -0.37 -1.84
CA VAL A 12 -16.07 0.38 -0.85
C VAL A 12 -16.82 0.38 0.48
N PRO A 13 -16.18 0.00 1.60
CA PRO A 13 -16.78 0.12 2.93
C PRO A 13 -17.29 1.53 3.21
N TRP A 14 -18.48 1.65 3.78
CA TRP A 14 -19.19 2.92 3.94
C TRP A 14 -18.39 3.96 4.73
N ASP A 15 -17.60 3.52 5.70
CA ASP A 15 -16.71 4.34 6.54
C ASP A 15 -15.49 4.88 5.77
N LEU A 16 -15.18 4.31 4.61
CA LEU A 16 -14.08 4.72 3.74
C LEU A 16 -14.52 5.48 2.48
N ILE A 17 -15.82 5.55 2.18
CA ILE A 17 -16.34 6.16 0.93
C ILE A 17 -15.83 7.59 0.73
N SER A 18 -15.87 8.44 1.78
CA SER A 18 -15.41 9.83 1.69
C SER A 18 -13.94 9.92 1.31
N ARG A 19 -13.09 9.07 1.90
CA ARG A 19 -11.65 9.00 1.59
C ARG A 19 -11.40 8.44 0.20
N TRP A 20 -12.22 7.48 -0.22
CA TRP A 20 -12.16 6.89 -1.55
C TRP A 20 -12.46 7.90 -2.66
N ILE A 21 -13.56 8.66 -2.53
CA ILE A 21 -13.93 9.69 -3.52
C ILE A 21 -12.81 10.72 -3.66
N HIS A 22 -12.20 11.15 -2.55
CA HIS A 22 -11.06 12.05 -2.59
C HIS A 22 -9.86 11.40 -3.31
N CYS A 23 -9.54 10.15 -3.01
CA CYS A 23 -8.48 9.41 -3.68
C CYS A 23 -8.69 9.34 -5.21
N ILE A 24 -9.89 8.98 -5.67
CA ILE A 24 -10.22 8.90 -7.10
C ILE A 24 -10.06 10.27 -7.78
N LYS A 25 -10.49 11.36 -7.13
CA LYS A 25 -10.30 12.72 -7.64
C LYS A 25 -8.82 13.08 -7.79
N LEU A 26 -7.96 12.65 -6.86
CA LEU A 26 -6.51 12.85 -6.98
C LEU A 26 -5.92 11.99 -8.11
N CYS A 27 -6.35 10.73 -8.21
CA CYS A 27 -5.93 9.83 -9.28
C CYS A 27 -6.31 10.37 -10.67
N SER A 28 -7.47 11.03 -10.82
CA SER A 28 -7.88 11.61 -12.11
C SER A 28 -7.05 12.83 -12.52
N GLN A 29 -6.27 13.41 -11.61
CA GLN A 29 -5.42 14.57 -11.87
C GLN A 29 -4.00 14.17 -12.32
N ILE A 30 -3.70 12.87 -12.37
CA ILE A 30 -2.40 12.34 -12.78
C ILE A 30 -2.57 11.21 -13.80
N HIS A 31 -1.50 10.87 -14.52
CA HIS A 31 -1.51 9.66 -15.34
C HIS A 31 -1.40 8.42 -14.43
N PHE A 32 -2.57 7.90 -14.04
CA PHE A 32 -2.69 6.81 -13.08
C PHE A 32 -2.93 5.47 -13.79
N SER A 33 -2.25 4.42 -13.32
CA SER A 33 -2.56 3.03 -13.67
C SER A 33 -2.56 2.19 -12.40
N CYS A 34 -3.42 1.18 -12.37
CA CYS A 34 -3.54 0.26 -11.23
C CYS A 34 -3.38 -1.18 -11.72
N SER A 35 -2.61 -1.97 -10.99
CA SER A 35 -2.36 -3.38 -11.31
C SER A 35 -2.32 -4.22 -10.04
N HIS A 36 -2.47 -5.53 -10.21
CA HIS A 36 -2.31 -6.45 -9.09
C HIS A 36 -0.83 -6.80 -8.93
N ILE A 37 -0.30 -6.63 -7.72
CA ILE A 37 1.04 -7.07 -7.35
C ILE A 37 0.95 -8.24 -6.37
N TYR A 38 1.91 -9.17 -6.46
CA TYR A 38 2.04 -10.24 -5.48
C TYR A 38 2.30 -9.65 -4.09
N ARG A 39 1.76 -10.29 -3.05
CA ARG A 39 1.87 -9.83 -1.66
C ARG A 39 3.33 -9.65 -1.25
N GLU A 40 4.16 -10.58 -1.69
CA GLU A 40 5.61 -10.63 -1.64
C GLU A 40 6.27 -9.32 -2.09
N GLY A 41 5.82 -8.77 -3.22
CA GLY A 41 6.34 -7.53 -3.79
C GLY A 41 5.90 -6.27 -3.04
N ASN A 42 4.96 -6.38 -2.09
CA ASN A 42 4.39 -5.26 -1.37
C ASN A 42 4.78 -5.21 0.13
N LEU A 43 5.79 -5.99 0.54
CA LEU A 43 6.15 -6.16 1.95
C LEU A 43 6.57 -4.87 2.65
N CYS A 44 7.17 -3.90 1.95
CA CYS A 44 7.53 -2.62 2.56
C CYS A 44 6.28 -1.83 2.95
N ALA A 45 5.29 -1.75 2.05
CA ALA A 45 4.03 -1.06 2.31
C ALA A 45 3.24 -1.73 3.43
N ASP A 46 3.20 -3.07 3.44
CA ASP A 46 2.54 -3.86 4.50
C ASP A 46 3.16 -3.57 5.88
N ARG A 47 4.50 -3.58 5.98
CA ARG A 47 5.20 -3.25 7.24
C ARG A 47 4.96 -1.81 7.70
N LEU A 48 4.94 -0.85 6.78
CA LEU A 48 4.65 0.56 7.09
C LEU A 48 3.21 0.74 7.59
N ALA A 49 2.24 0.08 6.95
CA ALA A 49 0.84 0.12 7.35
C ALA A 49 0.64 -0.49 8.75
N ASN A 50 1.22 -1.67 9.01
CA ASN A 50 1.16 -2.32 10.31
C ASN A 50 1.79 -1.45 11.40
N TYR A 51 2.94 -0.83 11.13
CA TYR A 51 3.56 0.11 12.08
C TYR A 51 2.62 1.26 12.46
N GLY A 52 1.95 1.86 11.47
CA GLY A 52 0.99 2.94 11.69
C GLY A 52 -0.21 2.52 12.55
N ILE A 53 -0.71 1.30 12.34
CA ILE A 53 -1.79 0.71 13.15
C ILE A 53 -1.31 0.46 14.58
N ASP A 54 -0.18 -0.23 14.74
CA ASP A 54 0.36 -0.64 16.04
C ASP A 54 0.68 0.56 16.94
N HIS A 55 1.20 1.64 16.35
CA HIS A 55 1.59 2.85 17.06
C HIS A 55 0.51 3.94 17.02
N ARG A 56 -0.63 3.68 16.37
CA ARG A 56 -1.77 4.62 16.20
C ARG A 56 -1.35 5.98 15.66
N VAL A 57 -0.51 5.97 14.63
CA VAL A 57 0.00 7.22 14.04
C VAL A 57 -0.65 7.51 12.70
N GLU A 58 -1.17 8.72 12.56
CA GLU A 58 -1.87 9.17 11.35
C GLU A 58 -0.91 9.60 10.24
N LEU A 59 0.20 10.25 10.60
CA LEU A 59 1.22 10.72 9.67
C LEU A 59 2.60 10.67 10.32
N ILE A 60 3.54 9.99 9.68
CA ILE A 60 4.95 9.99 10.06
C ILE A 60 5.79 10.31 8.83
N ARG A 61 6.78 11.18 9.01
CA ARG A 61 7.90 11.34 8.10
C ARG A 61 9.14 10.76 8.76
N TRP A 62 9.92 10.01 8.00
CA TRP A 62 11.24 9.55 8.40
C TRP A 62 12.30 10.20 7.52
N ASP A 63 13.36 10.73 8.14
CA ASP A 63 14.52 11.25 7.42
C ASP A 63 15.49 10.14 6.99
N HIS A 64 15.36 8.95 7.60
CA HIS A 64 16.16 7.76 7.34
C HIS A 64 15.28 6.51 7.20
N LEU A 65 15.79 5.48 6.51
CA LEU A 65 15.07 4.23 6.33
C LEU A 65 14.78 3.55 7.69
N PRO A 66 13.51 3.32 8.06
CA PRO A 66 13.19 2.68 9.33
C PRO A 66 13.71 1.24 9.38
N LEU A 67 14.31 0.86 10.52
CA LEU A 67 14.96 -0.45 10.68
C LEU A 67 14.00 -1.62 10.41
N PHE A 68 12.73 -1.49 10.78
CA PHE A 68 11.73 -2.55 10.58
C PHE A 68 11.42 -2.80 9.09
N VAL A 69 11.68 -1.85 8.19
CA VAL A 69 11.47 -2.01 6.73
C VAL A 69 12.74 -2.42 6.00
N ARG A 70 13.92 -2.20 6.61
CA ARG A 70 15.24 -2.32 5.98
C ARG A 70 15.44 -3.59 5.17
N ASP A 71 15.12 -4.76 5.74
CA ASP A 71 15.37 -6.04 5.08
C ASP A 71 14.42 -6.27 3.89
N SER A 72 13.16 -5.83 4.00
CA SER A 72 12.20 -5.87 2.89
C SER A 72 12.64 -4.95 1.76
N PHE A 73 13.12 -3.76 2.13
CA PHE A 73 13.61 -2.76 1.19
C PHE A 73 14.83 -3.28 0.43
N ALA A 74 15.83 -3.81 1.14
CA ALA A 74 17.06 -4.33 0.54
C ALA A 74 16.77 -5.48 -0.44
N ARG A 75 15.89 -6.42 -0.08
CA ARG A 75 15.51 -7.52 -0.99
C ARG A 75 14.77 -7.02 -2.23
N ASN A 76 13.81 -6.12 -2.04
CA ASN A 76 13.07 -5.53 -3.16
C ASN A 76 14.01 -4.77 -4.11
N HIS A 77 14.95 -4.00 -3.56
CA HIS A 77 15.97 -3.28 -4.33
C HIS A 77 16.87 -4.23 -5.14
N CYS A 78 17.21 -5.39 -4.58
CA CYS A 78 18.00 -6.41 -5.28
C CYS A 78 17.18 -7.30 -6.23
N GLY A 79 15.88 -7.04 -6.41
CA GLY A 79 14.99 -7.87 -7.24
C GLY A 79 14.83 -9.30 -6.73
N LEU A 80 15.11 -9.54 -5.44
CA LEU A 80 15.05 -10.88 -4.87
C LEU A 80 13.59 -11.27 -4.62
N PRO A 81 13.16 -12.47 -5.05
CA PRO A 81 11.80 -12.91 -4.81
C PRO A 81 11.55 -13.22 -3.33
N PHE A 82 10.29 -13.10 -2.92
CA PHE A 82 9.81 -13.60 -1.63
C PHE A 82 8.94 -14.86 -1.77
N PHE A 83 9.10 -15.62 -2.88
CA PHE A 83 8.32 -16.83 -3.08
C PHE A 83 8.49 -17.78 -1.88
N ARG A 84 7.36 -18.11 -1.26
CA ARG A 84 7.28 -19.29 -0.40
C ARG A 84 6.98 -20.47 -1.32
N PHE A 85 7.94 -21.37 -1.48
CA PHE A 85 7.63 -22.70 -2.00
C PHE A 85 6.80 -23.39 -0.91
N SER A 86 5.50 -23.49 -1.14
CA SER A 86 4.57 -24.32 -0.36
C SER A 86 4.50 -25.71 -0.97
#